data_AF-A0A2D9C6Q8-F1
#
_entry.id   AF-A0A2D9C6Q8-F1
#
_cell.length_a   1.000
_cell.length_b   1.000
_cell.length_c   1.000
_cell.angle_alpha   90.00
_cell.angle_beta   90.00
_cell.angle_gamma   90.00
#
_symmetry.space_group_name_H-M   'P 1'
#
loop_
_entity.id
_entity.type
_entity.pdbx_description
1 polymer ?
#
loop_
_entity_poly.entity_id
_entity_poly.type
_entity_poly.pdbx_seq_one_letter_code
_entity_poly.pdbx_strand_id
1 'polypeptide(L)' 'MEAWTLYLVIFFMNGEAVMFENNKKFLTKQACYQEGSTKSIELLEQTVAIIGIPAKGSFSCQEVGLDV' A
#
# COMPACT_ATOMS: atom_id res chain seq x y z
N MET A 1 -17.91 -8.12 11.03
CA MET A 1 -16.79 -9.02 10.69
C MET A 1 -15.55 -8.16 10.58
N GLU A 2 -14.43 -8.61 11.14
CA GLU A 2 -13.14 -7.94 11.02
C GLU A 2 -12.56 -8.22 9.64
N ALA A 3 -12.00 -7.18 9.01
CA ALA A 3 -11.32 -7.30 7.73
C ALA A 3 -9.98 -6.55 7.78
N TRP A 4 -9.11 -6.83 6.84
CA TRP A 4 -7.78 -6.22 6.75
C TRP A 4 -7.72 -5.31 5.53
N THR A 5 -7.16 -4.12 5.69
CA THR A 5 -6.90 -3.18 4.59
C THR A 5 -5.40 -3.01 4.40
N LEU A 6 -4.97 -3.06 3.14
CA LEU A 6 -3.60 -2.76 2.76
C LEU A 6 -3.45 -1.25 2.59
N TYR A 7 -2.49 -0.68 3.32
CA TYR A 7 -2.04 0.70 3.15
C TYR A 7 -0.62 0.69 2.57
N LEU A 8 -0.41 1.50 1.54
CA LEU A 8 0.86 1.66 0.85
C LEU A 8 1.32 3.10 1.01
N VAL A 9 2.58 3.31 1.40
CA VAL A 9 3.16 4.65 1.52
C VAL A 9 4.39 4.73 0.64
N ILE A 10 4.45 5.76 -0.20
CA ILE A 10 5.61 6.10 -1.02
C ILE A 10 6.22 7.38 -0.46
N PHE A 11 7.51 7.31 -0.12
CA PHE A 11 8.31 8.42 0.34
C PHE A 11 9.24 8.88 -0.78
N PHE A 12 9.08 10.10 -1.24
CA PHE A 12 9.93 10.70 -2.26
C PHE A 12 11.17 11.33 -1.63
N MET A 13 12.29 11.33 -2.36
CA MET A 13 13.53 11.95 -1.88
C MET A 13 13.42 13.46 -1.62
N ASN A 14 12.44 14.14 -2.21
CA ASN A 14 12.17 15.56 -1.98
C ASN A 14 11.44 15.83 -0.64
N GLY A 15 11.13 14.79 0.14
CA GLY A 15 10.46 14.89 1.43
C GLY A 15 8.94 14.75 1.37
N GLU A 16 8.35 14.65 0.18
CA GLU A 16 6.91 14.39 0.02
C GLU A 16 6.59 12.92 0.27
N ALA A 17 5.37 12.65 0.72
CA ALA A 17 4.86 11.29 0.86
C ALA A 17 3.42 11.20 0.38
N VAL A 18 3.09 10.08 -0.25
CA VAL A 18 1.72 9.75 -0.65
C VAL A 18 1.33 8.42 -0.02
N MET A 19 0.13 8.39 0.56
CA MET A 19 -0.48 7.18 1.10
C MET A 19 -1.63 6.74 0.20
N PHE A 20 -1.68 5.44 -0.08
CA PHE A 20 -2.75 4.79 -0.81
C PHE A 20 -3.43 3.77 0.11
N GLU A 21 -4.75 3.79 0.11
CA GLU A 21 -5.56 2.72 0.67
C GLU A 21 -5.99 1.77 -0.45
N ASN A 22 -5.84 0.47 -0.25
CA ASN A 22 -6.32 -0.52 -1.19
C ASN A 22 -7.83 -0.73 -1.05
N ASN A 23 -8.57 -0.55 -2.14
CA ASN A 23 -10.04 -0.70 -2.17
C ASN A 23 -10.52 -2.11 -1.76
N LYS A 24 -9.69 -3.13 -1.93
CA LYS A 24 -10.02 -4.51 -1.55
C LYS A 24 -9.69 -4.73 -0.07
N LYS A 25 -10.70 -5.18 0.66
CA LYS A 25 -10.57 -5.69 2.03
C LYS A 25 -10.25 -7.19 2.00
N PHE A 26 -9.48 -7.67 2.98
CA PHE A 26 -9.02 -9.07 3.07
C PHE A 26 -9.56 -9.73 4.34
N LEU A 27 -9.95 -11.01 4.25
CA LEU A 27 -10.43 -11.75 5.42
C LEU A 27 -9.32 -12.13 6.40
N THR A 28 -8.06 -12.18 5.95
CA THR A 28 -6.92 -12.54 6.80
C THR A 28 -5.76 -11.57 6.61
N LYS A 29 -5.01 -11.36 7.69
CA LYS A 29 -3.77 -10.58 7.68
C LYS A 29 -2.79 -11.11 6.64
N GLN A 30 -2.61 -12.43 6.57
CA GLN A 30 -1.67 -13.07 5.64
C GLN A 30 -2.00 -12.78 4.17
N ALA A 31 -3.27 -12.85 3.78
CA ALA A 31 -3.69 -12.53 2.42
C ALA A 31 -3.42 -11.05 2.07
N CYS A 32 -3.65 -10.15 3.02
CA CYS A 32 -3.30 -8.74 2.86
C CYS A 32 -1.80 -8.53 2.66
N TYR A 33 -0.94 -9.18 3.46
CA TYR A 33 0.52 -9.06 3.31
C TYR A 33 1.03 -9.65 1.99
N GLN A 34 0.49 -10.77 1.54
CA GLN A 34 0.85 -11.36 0.25
C GLN A 34 0.55 -10.40 -0.91
N GLU A 35 -0.62 -9.76 -0.89
CA GLU A 35 -0.94 -8.74 -1.89
C GLU A 35 -0.03 -7.51 -1.76
N GLY A 36 0.23 -7.05 -0.53
CA GLY A 36 1.11 -5.93 -0.24
C GLY A 36 2.53 -6.09 -0.80
N SER A 37 3.11 -7.28 -0.67
CA SER A 37 4.45 -7.58 -1.20
C SER A 37 4.54 -7.44 -2.72
N THR A 38 3.48 -7.78 -3.45
CA THR A 38 3.46 -7.66 -4.92
C THR A 38 3.11 -6.23 -5.33
N LYS A 39 2.00 -5.68 -4.84
CA LYS A 39 1.51 -4.35 -5.23
C LYS A 39 2.44 -3.21 -4.85
N SER A 40 3.16 -3.32 -3.73
CA SER A 40 4.08 -2.26 -3.30
C SER A 40 5.25 -2.07 -4.26
N ILE A 41 5.76 -3.15 -4.84
CA ILE A 41 6.84 -3.11 -5.83
C ILE A 41 6.32 -2.49 -7.12
N GLU A 42 5.20 -2.99 -7.64
CA GLU A 42 4.59 -2.49 -8.89
C GLU A 42 4.27 -0.99 -8.79
N LEU A 43 3.63 -0.57 -7.69
CA LEU A 43 3.25 0.83 -7.50
C LEU A 43 4.47 1.74 -7.35
N LEU A 44 5.51 1.28 -6.65
CA LEU A 44 6.76 2.03 -6.50
C LEU A 44 7.45 2.22 -7.86
N GLU A 45 7.60 1.15 -8.64
CA GLU A 45 8.22 1.18 -9.97
C GLU A 45 7.47 2.11 -10.92
N GLN A 46 6.13 2.01 -10.98
CA GLN A 46 5.30 2.88 -11.79
C GLN A 46 5.39 4.34 -11.35
N THR A 47 5.36 4.60 -10.05
CA THR A 47 5.42 5.96 -9.50
C THR A 47 6.75 6.62 -9.83
N VAL A 48 7.87 5.91 -9.64
CA VAL A 48 9.21 6.42 -9.98
C VAL A 48 9.34 6.66 -11.49
N ALA A 49 8.78 5.77 -12.33
CA ALA A 49 8.81 5.93 -13.78
C ALA A 49 7.99 7.14 -14.28
N ILE A 50 6.85 7.44 -13.66
CA ILE A 50 5.97 8.56 -14.04
C ILE A 50 6.52 9.90 -13.51
N ILE A 51 6.89 9.94 -12.23
CA ILE A 51 7.25 11.19 -11.54
C ILE A 51 8.73 11.55 -11.78
N GLY A 52 9.58 10.57 -12.05
CA GLY A 52 11.02 10.77 -12.26
C GLY A 52 11.80 11.13 -11.00
N ILE A 53 11.17 11.06 -9.82
CA ILE A 53 11.80 11.31 -8.52
C ILE A 53 12.05 9.95 -7.85
N PRO A 54 13.28 9.66 -7.39
CA PRO A 54 13.54 8.45 -6.64
C PRO A 54 12.70 8.40 -5.35
N ALA A 55 12.18 7.22 -5.05
CA ALA A 55 11.29 7.02 -3.92
C ALA A 55 11.55 5.68 -3.21
N LYS A 56 11.02 5.55 -2.00
CA LYS A 56 10.99 4.31 -1.23
C LYS A 56 9.54 3.96 -0.90
N GLY A 57 9.18 2.69 -1.05
CA GLY A 57 7.87 2.17 -0.68
C GLY A 57 7.90 1.48 0.68
N SER A 58 6.79 1.56 1.40
CA SER A 58 6.48 0.71 2.55
C SER A 58 5.00 0.33 2.50
N PHE A 59 4.65 -0.79 3.12
CA PHE A 59 3.26 -1.21 3.22
C PHE A 59 2.93 -1.77 4.60
N SER A 60 1.67 -1.67 4.96
CA SER A 60 1.14 -2.25 6.19
C SER A 60 -0.26 -2.79 5.97
N CYS A 61 -0.63 -3.79 6.76
CA CYS A 61 -1.98 -4.31 6.80
C CYS A 61 -2.58 -3.97 8.16
N GLN A 62 -3.69 -3.23 8.15
CA GLN A 62 -4.40 -2.86 9.37
C GLN A 62 -5.78 -3.50 9.39
N GLU A 63 -6.19 -3.88 10.59
CA GLU A 63 -7.54 -4.34 10.85
C GLU A 63 -8.50 -3.16 10.78
N VAL A 64 -9.59 -3.35 10.04
CA VAL A 64 -10.66 -2.37 9.85
C VAL A 64 -12.01 -3.06 10.07
N GLY A 65 -13.02 -2.28 10.46
CA GLY A 65 -14.40 -2.74 10.34
C GLY A 65 -14.77 -2.95 8.87
N LEU A 66 -15.71 -3.85 8.60
CA LEU A 66 -16.47 -3.75 7.35
C LEU A 66 -17.34 -2.50 7.45
N ASP A 67 -17.20 -1.57 6.51
CA ASP A 67 -18.18 -0.49 6.34
C ASP A 67 -19.55 -1.17 6.10
N VAL A 68 -20.47 -0.97 7.04
CA VAL A 68 -21.83 -1.53 7.03
C VAL A 68 -22.73 -0.68 6.16
#